data_AF-A0A0U1DLJ0-F1
#
_entry.id   AF-A0A0U1DLJ0-F1
#
_cell.length_a   1.000
_cell.length_b   1.000
_cell.length_c   1.000
_cell.angle_alpha   90.00
_cell.angle_beta   90.00
_cell.angle_gamma   90.00
#
_symmetry.space_group_name_H-M   'P 1'
#
loop_
_entity.id
_entity.type
_entity.pdbx_description
1 polymer ?
#
loop_
_entity_poly.entity_id
_entity_poly.type
_entity_poly.pdbx_seq_one_letter_code
_entity_poly.pdbx_strand_id
1 'polypeptide(L)'
;MAYLVRSMQSGSELAKTFWRTMVDNAEEYLQEGVRTGMLKPSRDPRARARFMAICSGGGFLLYLQMHDDPTDLRRVLRDYGEDMMLPALELYTEGLMADSTMYETFLQQREQGIPFSSATESKEPA
;
A
#
# COMPACT_ATOMS: atom_id res chain seq x y z
N MET A 1 15.58 5.45 -13.01
CA MET A 1 14.85 5.49 -11.73
C MET A 1 14.56 6.90 -11.24
N ALA A 2 15.53 7.81 -11.11
CA ALA A 2 15.27 9.19 -10.67
C ALA A 2 14.17 9.92 -11.49
N TYR A 3 14.14 9.73 -12.82
CA TYR A 3 13.07 10.26 -13.67
C TYR A 3 11.69 9.64 -13.38
N LEU A 4 11.63 8.31 -13.16
CA LEU A 4 10.37 7.62 -12.82
C LEU A 4 9.80 8.11 -11.47
N VAL A 5 10.66 8.25 -10.46
CA VAL A 5 10.29 8.81 -9.15
C VAL A 5 9.74 10.23 -9.30
N ARG A 6 10.44 11.08 -10.06
CA ARG A 6 10.02 12.48 -10.28
C ARG A 6 8.74 12.58 -11.13
N SER A 7 8.56 11.70 -12.12
CA SER A 7 7.33 11.61 -12.90
C SER A 7 6.15 11.15 -12.03
N MET A 8 6.35 10.20 -11.12
CA MET A 8 5.31 9.77 -10.18
C MET A 8 4.85 10.91 -9.24
N GLN A 9 5.77 11.76 -8.78
CA GLN A 9 5.46 12.91 -7.93
C GLN A 9 4.71 14.04 -8.65
N SER A 10 4.73 14.07 -9.99
CA SER A 10 4.11 15.15 -10.77
C SER A 10 2.57 15.17 -10.74
N GLY A 11 1.92 14.09 -10.31
CA GLY A 11 0.46 13.97 -10.32
C GLY A 11 -0.19 14.00 -11.71
N SER A 12 0.61 13.93 -12.78
CA SER A 12 0.15 13.95 -14.17
C SER A 12 -0.72 12.73 -14.53
N GLU A 13 -1.50 12.81 -15.60
CA GLU A 13 -2.30 11.66 -16.08
C GLU A 13 -1.42 10.46 -16.46
N LEU A 14 -0.19 10.70 -16.90
CA LEU A 14 0.81 9.65 -17.12
C LEU A 14 1.19 8.97 -15.79
N ALA A 15 1.46 9.75 -14.74
CA ALA A 15 1.75 9.23 -13.41
C ALA A 15 0.59 8.40 -12.84
N LYS A 16 -0.65 8.88 -13.00
CA LYS A 16 -1.86 8.15 -12.58
C LYS A 16 -2.03 6.85 -13.36
N THR A 17 -1.78 6.85 -14.66
CA THR A 17 -1.85 5.65 -15.49
C THR A 17 -0.79 4.64 -15.09
N PHE A 18 0.46 5.09 -14.93
CA PHE A 18 1.54 4.24 -14.45
C PHE A 18 1.22 3.62 -13.09
N TRP A 19 0.66 4.40 -12.16
CA TRP A 19 0.21 3.89 -10.86
C TRP A 19 -0.87 2.80 -10.98
N ARG A 20 -1.89 3.03 -11.82
CA ARG A 20 -2.94 2.02 -12.07
C ARG A 20 -2.33 0.72 -12.59
N THR A 21 -1.43 0.79 -13.58
CA THR A 21 -0.75 -0.38 -14.13
C THR A 21 0.11 -1.10 -13.08
N MET A 22 0.80 -0.39 -12.19
CA MET A 22 1.53 -1.04 -11.10
C MET A 22 0.60 -1.80 -10.14
N VAL A 23 -0.58 -1.25 -9.85
CA VAL A 23 -1.58 -1.96 -9.03
C VAL A 23 -2.13 -3.18 -9.77
N ASP A 24 -2.40 -3.09 -11.07
CA ASP A 24 -2.83 -4.22 -11.90
C ASP A 24 -1.78 -5.34 -11.87
N ASN A 25 -0.51 -5.00 -12.10
CA ASN A 25 0.58 -5.98 -12.07
C ASN A 25 0.75 -6.60 -10.68
N ALA A 26 0.65 -5.80 -9.61
CA ALA A 26 0.75 -6.30 -8.25
C ALA A 26 -0.38 -7.29 -7.93
N GLU A 27 -1.59 -7.04 -8.42
CA GLU A 27 -2.71 -7.97 -8.27
C GLU A 27 -2.40 -9.32 -8.93
N GLU A 28 -1.93 -9.32 -10.18
CA GLU A 28 -1.59 -10.56 -10.90
C GLU A 28 -0.53 -11.38 -10.16
N TYR A 29 0.57 -10.76 -9.72
CA TYR A 29 1.62 -11.46 -8.99
C TYR A 29 1.16 -11.97 -7.62
N LEU A 30 0.32 -11.20 -6.91
CA LEU A 30 -0.26 -11.66 -5.64
C LEU A 30 -1.21 -12.84 -5.84
N GLN A 31 -2.01 -12.83 -6.91
CA GLN A 31 -2.89 -13.95 -7.24
C GLN A 31 -2.10 -15.21 -7.61
N GLU A 32 -0.99 -15.06 -8.34
CA GLU A 32 -0.08 -16.16 -8.63
C GLU A 32 0.56 -16.74 -7.36
N GLY A 33 0.97 -15.88 -6.42
CA GLY A 33 1.45 -16.31 -5.10
C GLY A 33 0.38 -17.07 -4.31
N VAL A 34 -0.90 -16.70 -4.43
CA VAL A 34 -2.01 -17.46 -3.83
C VAL A 34 -2.19 -18.82 -4.52
N ARG A 35 -2.15 -18.85 -5.86
CA ARG A 35 -2.31 -20.08 -6.66
C ARG A 35 -1.23 -21.12 -6.34
N THR A 36 -0.02 -20.67 -6.06
CA THR A 36 1.13 -21.52 -5.72
C THR A 36 1.21 -21.89 -4.23
N GLY A 37 0.30 -21.35 -3.40
CA GLY A 37 0.26 -21.60 -1.96
C GLY A 37 1.29 -20.79 -1.15
N MET A 38 1.99 -19.84 -1.77
CA MET A 38 2.96 -18.96 -1.10
C MET A 38 2.26 -17.86 -0.28
N LEU A 39 1.09 -17.39 -0.72
CA LEU A 39 0.35 -16.30 -0.10
C LEU A 39 -1.06 -16.73 0.32
N LYS A 40 -1.56 -16.14 1.42
CA LYS A 40 -2.95 -16.34 1.88
C LYS A 40 -3.94 -15.78 0.84
N PRO A 41 -5.10 -16.43 0.59
CA PRO A 41 -6.16 -15.84 -0.23
C PRO A 41 -6.69 -14.54 0.39
N SER A 42 -7.29 -13.67 -0.42
CA SER A 42 -7.94 -12.43 0.03
C SER A 42 -9.43 -12.48 -0.29
N ARG A 43 -10.26 -11.87 0.57
CA ARG A 43 -11.67 -11.59 0.28
C ARG A 43 -11.83 -10.58 -0.86
N ASP A 44 -10.93 -9.62 -0.97
CA ASP A 44 -10.88 -8.63 -2.05
C ASP A 44 -9.43 -8.51 -2.55
N PRO A 45 -9.02 -9.33 -3.55
CA PRO A 45 -7.64 -9.33 -4.06
C PRO A 45 -7.21 -7.98 -4.63
N ARG A 46 -8.11 -7.32 -5.37
CA ARG A 46 -7.88 -6.00 -5.98
C ARG A 46 -7.61 -4.94 -4.92
N ALA A 47 -8.45 -4.87 -3.88
CA ALA A 47 -8.28 -3.90 -2.81
C ALA A 47 -6.99 -4.16 -2.03
N ARG A 48 -6.64 -5.44 -1.76
CA ARG A 48 -5.38 -5.80 -1.12
C ARG A 48 -4.17 -5.35 -1.94
N ALA A 49 -4.16 -5.64 -3.25
CA ALA A 49 -3.09 -5.23 -4.15
C ALA A 49 -2.92 -3.71 -4.17
N ARG A 50 -4.04 -2.97 -4.28
CA ARG A 50 -4.03 -1.51 -4.24
C ARG A 50 -3.46 -0.96 -2.93
N PHE A 51 -3.91 -1.48 -1.80
CA PHE A 51 -3.43 -1.07 -0.48
C PHE A 51 -1.92 -1.32 -0.33
N MET A 52 -1.47 -2.55 -0.63
CA MET A 52 -0.05 -2.91 -0.54
C MET A 52 0.83 -2.08 -1.46
N ALA A 53 0.39 -1.84 -2.69
CA ALA A 53 1.11 -0.98 -3.63
C ALA A 53 1.26 0.43 -3.05
N ILE A 54 0.17 1.05 -2.57
CA ILE A 54 0.20 2.41 -2.00
C ILE A 54 1.12 2.48 -0.78
N CYS A 55 0.98 1.57 0.18
CA CYS A 55 1.77 1.56 1.39
C CYS A 55 3.26 1.34 1.10
N SER A 56 3.61 0.33 0.29
CA SER A 56 5.00 -0.01 0.01
C SER A 56 5.66 1.02 -0.92
N GLY A 57 4.97 1.40 -1.99
CA GLY A 57 5.47 2.38 -2.95
C GLY A 57 5.57 3.77 -2.35
N GLY A 58 4.53 4.22 -1.63
CA GLY A 58 4.52 5.50 -0.93
C GLY A 58 5.55 5.55 0.20
N GLY A 59 5.67 4.47 0.97
CA GLY A 59 6.68 4.32 2.02
C GLY A 59 8.10 4.44 1.47
N PHE A 60 8.41 3.75 0.37
CA PHE A 60 9.72 3.86 -0.29
C PHE A 60 10.00 5.28 -0.81
N LEU A 61 9.03 5.96 -1.42
CA LEU A 61 9.22 7.34 -1.89
C LEU A 61 9.51 8.30 -0.74
N LEU A 62 8.81 8.14 0.38
CA LEU A 62 9.05 8.95 1.58
C LEU A 62 10.43 8.64 2.17
N TYR A 63 10.81 7.37 2.26
CA TYR A 63 12.14 6.95 2.71
C TYR A 63 13.24 7.57 1.84
N LEU A 64 13.11 7.47 0.51
CA LEU A 64 14.02 8.10 -0.44
C LEU A 64 14.12 9.61 -0.22
N GLN A 65 13.00 10.30 0.02
CA GLN A 65 12.99 11.74 0.24
C GLN A 65 13.69 12.16 1.55
N MET A 66 13.64 11.30 2.57
CA MET A 66 14.19 11.58 3.91
C MET A 66 15.62 11.05 4.10
N HIS A 67 16.17 10.32 3.12
CA HIS A 67 17.49 9.73 3.20
C HIS A 67 18.61 10.80 3.12
N ASP A 68 19.74 10.57 3.80
CA ASP A 68 20.88 11.51 3.87
C ASP A 68 21.47 11.82 2.49
N ASP A 69 21.52 10.83 1.62
CA ASP A 69 21.89 10.98 0.21
C ASP A 69 20.77 10.45 -0.69
N PRO A 70 19.78 11.28 -1.05
CA PRO A 70 18.65 10.86 -1.88
C PRO A 70 19.03 10.71 -3.36
N THR A 71 20.25 11.11 -3.76
CA THR A 71 20.71 11.02 -5.14
C THR A 71 21.41 9.70 -5.45
N ASP A 72 22.05 9.08 -4.46
CA ASP A 72 22.57 7.72 -4.54
C ASP A 72 21.47 6.67 -4.29
N LEU A 73 20.70 6.39 -5.34
CA LEU A 73 19.66 5.37 -5.30
C LEU A 73 20.16 3.97 -4.91
N ARG A 74 21.43 3.63 -5.17
CA ARG A 74 21.95 2.31 -4.80
C ARG A 74 22.11 2.21 -3.29
N ARG A 75 22.59 3.28 -2.67
CA ARG A 75 22.69 3.37 -1.21
C ARG A 75 21.31 3.36 -0.58
N VAL A 76 20.38 4.18 -1.07
CA VAL A 76 18.99 4.22 -0.55
C VAL A 76 18.33 2.84 -0.60
N LEU A 77 18.48 2.09 -1.71
CA LEU A 77 17.88 0.76 -1.83
C LEU A 77 18.50 -0.26 -0.88
N ARG A 78 19.80 -0.16 -0.61
CA ARG A 78 20.47 -1.00 0.38
C ARG A 78 19.94 -0.70 1.77
N ASP A 79 19.96 0.56 2.15
CA ASP A 79 19.60 1.01 3.50
C ASP A 79 18.10 0.74 3.76
N TYR A 80 17.23 0.97 2.77
CA TYR A 80 15.82 0.58 2.83
C TYR A 80 15.62 -0.93 3.02
N GLY A 81 16.45 -1.75 2.37
CA GLY A 81 16.42 -3.21 2.52
C GLY A 81 16.79 -3.64 3.94
N GLU A 82 17.86 -3.08 4.49
CA GLU A 82 18.30 -3.37 5.86
C GLU A 82 17.24 -2.94 6.89
N ASP A 83 16.66 -1.75 6.72
CA ASP A 83 15.71 -1.19 7.69
C ASP A 83 14.33 -1.86 7.65
N MET A 84 13.83 -2.19 6.45
CA MET A 84 12.42 -2.54 6.27
C MET A 84 12.17 -4.04 6.09
N MET A 85 13.18 -4.84 5.75
CA MET A 85 12.95 -6.24 5.37
C MET A 85 12.44 -7.09 6.54
N LEU A 86 13.11 -7.05 7.70
CA LEU A 86 12.69 -7.87 8.85
C LEU A 86 11.32 -7.44 9.42
N PRO A 87 11.03 -6.15 9.66
CA PRO A 87 9.71 -5.73 10.12
C PRO A 87 8.58 -6.06 9.14
N ALA A 88 8.85 -5.96 7.83
CA ALA A 88 7.87 -6.33 6.81
C ALA A 88 7.57 -7.84 6.84
N LEU A 89 8.59 -8.69 6.95
CA LEU A 89 8.43 -10.14 7.03
C LEU A 89 7.68 -10.56 8.30
N GLU A 90 7.99 -9.96 9.45
CA GLU A 90 7.23 -10.15 10.70
C GLU A 90 5.75 -9.82 10.48
N LEU A 91 5.45 -8.62 10.00
CA LEU A 91 4.08 -8.16 9.76
C LEU A 91 3.32 -9.06 8.77
N TYR A 92 3.95 -9.45 7.67
CA TYR A 92 3.31 -10.27 6.64
C TYR A 92 3.10 -11.73 7.05
N THR A 93 3.87 -12.21 8.03
CA THR A 93 3.77 -13.59 8.54
C THR A 93 2.79 -13.66 9.72
N GLU A 94 3.02 -12.82 10.74
CA GLU A 94 2.35 -12.87 12.03
C GLU A 94 1.12 -11.94 12.10
N GLY A 95 1.10 -10.86 11.31
CA GLY A 95 0.12 -9.79 11.44
C GLY A 95 0.45 -8.83 12.60
N LEU A 96 -0.33 -7.75 12.73
CA LEU A 96 -0.14 -6.73 13.78
C LEU A 96 -1.19 -6.78 14.89
N MET A 97 -2.44 -7.04 14.52
CA MET A 97 -3.57 -7.02 15.44
C MET A 97 -3.60 -8.32 16.26
N ALA A 98 -3.91 -8.22 17.55
CA ALA A 98 -4.00 -9.38 18.44
C ALA A 98 -5.19 -10.30 18.10
N ASP A 99 -6.23 -9.77 17.45
CA ASP A 99 -7.42 -10.49 17.01
C ASP A 99 -8.07 -9.82 15.78
N SER A 100 -9.13 -10.44 15.26
CA SER A 100 -9.88 -9.94 14.11
C SER A 100 -11.05 -9.02 14.46
N THR A 101 -11.31 -8.70 15.73
CA THR A 101 -12.54 -8.00 16.16
C THR A 101 -12.74 -6.67 15.44
N MET A 102 -11.67 -5.87 15.28
CA MET A 102 -11.72 -4.64 14.50
C MET A 102 -12.06 -4.89 13.03
N TYR A 103 -11.39 -5.85 12.39
CA TYR A 103 -11.63 -6.17 10.98
C TYR A 103 -13.08 -6.62 10.74
N GLU A 104 -13.59 -7.53 11.57
CA GLU A 104 -14.96 -8.04 11.44
C GLU A 104 -16.01 -6.95 11.65
N THR A 105 -15.79 -6.05 12.62
CA THR A 105 -16.71 -4.93 12.90
C THR A 105 -16.87 -4.02 11.69
N PHE A 106 -15.76 -3.61 11.06
CA PHE A 106 -15.81 -2.77 9.87
C PHE A 106 -16.33 -3.51 8.64
N LEU A 107 -16.03 -4.81 8.52
CA LEU A 107 -16.54 -5.64 7.45
C LEU A 107 -18.07 -5.73 7.50
N GLN A 108 -18.63 -5.97 8.70
CA GLN A 108 -20.08 -6.02 8.92
C GLN A 108 -20.75 -4.68 8.60
N GLN A 109 -20.17 -3.56 9.03
CA GLN A 109 -20.69 -2.22 8.70
C GLN A 109 -20.73 -1.98 7.19
N ARG A 110 -19.65 -2.36 6.47
CA ARG A 110 -19.59 -2.22 5.02
C ARG A 110 -20.62 -3.09 4.31
N GLU A 111 -20.84 -4.32 4.78
CA GLU A 111 -21.88 -5.22 4.25
C GLU A 111 -23.30 -4.67 4.46
N GLN A 112 -23.50 -3.90 5.54
CA GLN A 112 -24.75 -3.16 5.80
C GLN A 112 -24.85 -1.85 5.01
N GLY A 113 -23.84 -1.51 4.21
CA GLY A 113 -23.81 -0.27 3.41
C GLY A 113 -23.53 0.98 4.24
N ILE A 114 -23.06 0.85 5.47
CA ILE A 114 -22.70 1.98 6.33
C ILE A 114 -21.32 2.53 5.88
N PRO A 115 -21.22 3.81 5.48
CA PRO A 115 -19.94 4.40 5.13
C PRO A 115 -18.99 4.46 6.33
N PHE A 116 -17.69 4.30 6.07
CA PHE A 116 -16.66 4.47 7.11
C PHE A 116 -16.49 5.93 7.57
N SER A 117 -16.92 6.90 6.75
CA SER A 117 -16.95 8.32 7.10
C SER A 117 -18.33 8.70 7.63
N SER A 118 -18.41 9.31 8.82
CA SER A 118 -19.66 9.89 9.32
C SER A 118 -20.06 11.10 8.46
N ALA A 119 -21.35 11.21 8.12
CA ALA A 119 -21.89 12.29 7.30
C ALA A 119 -22.02 13.66 8.04
N THR A 120 -21.26 13.90 9.11
CA THR A 120 -21.58 14.93 10.12
C THR A 120 -20.61 16.12 10.18
N GLU A 121 -19.86 16.43 9.11
CA GLU A 121 -19.01 17.65 9.08
C GLU A 121 -19.42 18.67 8.01
N SER A 122 -20.71 18.87 7.75
CA SER A 122 -21.14 19.91 6.81
C SER A 122 -22.50 20.52 7.14
N LYS A 123 -22.65 21.05 8.37
CA LYS A 123 -23.66 22.07 8.65
C LYS A 123 -23.18 22.97 9.79
N GLU A 124 -22.30 23.91 9.45
CA GLU A 124 -22.16 25.16 10.20
C GLU A 124 -22.50 26.31 9.24
N PRO A 125 -23.61 27.04 9.47
CA PRO A 125 -23.92 28.24 8.71
C PRO A 125 -23.11 29.42 9.25
N ALA A 126 -22.48 30.18 8.35
CA ALA A 126 -22.04 31.55 8.60
C ALA A 126 -23.10 32.51 8.06
#